data_AF-A0A7V9DRJ2-F1
#
_entry.id   AF-A0A7V9DRJ2-F1
#
_cell.length_a   1.000
_cell.length_b   1.000
_cell.length_c   1.000
_cell.angle_alpha   90.00
_cell.angle_beta   90.00
_cell.angle_gamma   90.00
#
_symmetry.space_group_name_H-M   'P 1'
#
loop_
_entity.id
_entity.type
_entity.pdbx_description
1 polymer ?
#
loop_
_entity_poly.entity_id
_entity_poly.type
_entity_poly.pdbx_seq_one_letter_code
_entity_poly.pdbx_strand_id
1 'polypeptide(L)'
;MTRRLQILLDEGRYARLEERAGRRGASVATLVREAIDLAYPQDGLDRAAAAGRILAADPISVTDWQTIKAELNDVYDPAPG
;
A
#
# COMPACT_ATOMS: atom_id res chain seq x y z
N MET A 1 -14.93 1.88 -16.29
CA MET A 1 -16.41 2.09 -16.30
C MET A 1 -16.83 2.56 -14.91
N THR A 2 -17.72 3.54 -14.76
CA THR A 2 -18.12 4.09 -13.44
C THR A 2 -19.60 3.80 -13.15
N ARG A 3 -19.93 3.40 -11.92
CA ARG A 3 -21.32 3.16 -11.46
C ARG A 3 -21.61 3.96 -10.19
N ARG A 4 -22.88 4.34 -9.98
CA ARG A 4 -23.34 5.01 -8.75
C ARG A 4 -23.86 3.98 -7.74
N LEU A 5 -23.37 4.06 -6.51
CA LEU A 5 -23.79 3.22 -5.39
C LEU A 5 -24.41 4.11 -4.30
N GLN A 6 -25.52 3.67 -3.71
CA GLN A 6 -26.10 4.25 -2.50
C GLN A 6 -25.91 3.25 -1.36
N ILE A 7 -25.37 3.70 -0.23
CA ILE A 7 -25.12 2.90 0.97
C ILE A 7 -25.73 3.64 2.15
N LEU A 8 -26.48 2.93 2.99
CA LEU A 8 -26.97 3.47 4.25
C LEU A 8 -25.91 3.26 5.33
N LEU A 9 -25.53 4.35 6.00
CA LEU A 9 -24.62 4.35 7.14
C LEU A 9 -25.39 4.90 8.34
N ASP A 10 -25.13 4.35 9.53
CA ASP A 10 -25.55 5.02 10.76
C ASP A 10 -24.75 6.32 10.96
N GLU A 11 -25.33 7.20 11.77
CA GLU A 11 -24.76 8.52 12.10
C GLU A 11 -23.31 8.41 12.58
N GLY A 12 -23.01 7.44 13.45
CA GLY A 12 -21.69 7.27 14.03
C GLY A 12 -20.64 6.83 13.01
N ARG A 13 -21.01 6.03 12.00
CA ARG A 13 -20.12 5.69 10.88
C ARG A 13 -19.91 6.88 9.95
N TYR A 14 -20.97 7.63 9.64
CA TYR A 14 -20.87 8.79 8.76
C TYR A 14 -20.01 9.90 9.38
N ALA A 15 -20.23 10.24 10.66
CA ALA A 15 -19.45 11.24 11.39
C ALA A 15 -17.94 10.92 11.41
N ARG A 16 -17.58 9.64 11.60
CA ARG A 16 -16.18 9.20 11.55
C ARG A 16 -15.55 9.37 10.17
N LEU A 17 -16.32 9.16 9.10
CA LEU A 17 -15.85 9.38 7.73
C LEU A 17 -15.67 10.88 7.46
N GLU A 18 -16.61 11.72 7.87
CA GLU A 18 -16.50 13.18 7.71
C GLU A 18 -15.29 13.75 8.45
N GLU A 19 -15.11 13.37 9.72
CA GLU A 19 -13.97 13.83 10.50
C GLU A 19 -12.64 13.46 9.83
N ARG A 20 -12.52 12.19 9.39
CA ARG A 20 -11.30 11.71 8.75
C ARG A 20 -11.06 12.36 7.39
N ALA A 21 -12.13 12.62 6.64
CA ALA A 21 -12.08 13.31 5.35
C ALA A 21 -11.61 14.75 5.54
N GLY A 22 -12.18 15.46 6.53
CA GLY A 22 -11.80 16.82 6.89
C GLY A 22 -10.33 16.93 7.30
N ARG A 23 -9.86 16.03 8.18
CA ARG A 23 -8.44 15.98 8.59
C ARG A 23 -7.46 15.75 7.43
N ARG A 24 -7.89 15.07 6.36
CA ARG A 24 -7.06 14.75 5.18
C ARG A 24 -7.24 15.74 4.02
N GLY A 25 -8.15 16.72 4.12
CA GLY A 25 -8.53 17.56 2.99
C GLY A 25 -9.12 16.77 1.82
N ALA A 26 -9.76 15.63 2.10
CA ALA A 26 -10.32 14.73 1.12
C ALA A 26 -11.85 14.67 1.22
N SER A 27 -12.51 14.06 0.23
CA SER A 27 -13.95 13.79 0.29
C SER A 27 -14.24 12.44 0.96
N VAL A 28 -15.42 12.28 1.56
CA VAL A 28 -15.91 10.97 2.03
C VAL A 28 -15.87 9.93 0.90
N ALA A 29 -16.24 10.32 -0.31
CA ALA A 29 -16.19 9.44 -1.48
C ALA A 29 -14.77 8.96 -1.82
N THR A 30 -13.75 9.79 -1.60
CA THR A 30 -12.34 9.39 -1.75
C THR A 30 -11.97 8.32 -0.73
N LEU A 31 -12.32 8.51 0.54
CA LEU A 31 -12.05 7.51 1.58
C LEU A 31 -12.77 6.19 1.33
N VAL A 32 -14.01 6.23 0.84
CA VAL A 32 -14.77 5.02 0.50
C VAL A 32 -14.08 4.25 -0.63
N ARG A 33 -13.61 4.95 -1.67
CA ARG A 33 -12.84 4.30 -2.76
C ARG A 33 -11.53 3.69 -2.26
N GLU A 34 -10.74 4.45 -1.49
CA GLU A 34 -9.50 3.94 -0.89
C GLU A 34 -9.75 2.70 -0.02
N ALA A 35 -10.82 2.71 0.77
CA ALA A 35 -11.18 1.57 1.61
C ALA A 35 -11.57 0.35 0.78
N ILE A 36 -12.28 0.54 -0.34
CA ILE A 36 -12.62 -0.52 -1.29
C ILE A 36 -11.34 -1.08 -1.92
N ASP A 37 -10.44 -0.23 -2.41
CA ASP A 37 -9.19 -0.65 -3.05
C ASP A 37 -8.29 -1.41 -2.05
N LEU A 38 -8.28 -0.99 -0.78
CA LEU A 38 -7.55 -1.67 0.28
C LEU A 38 -8.14 -3.04 0.63
N ALA A 39 -9.48 -3.14 0.68
CA ALA A 39 -10.18 -4.37 1.00
C ALA A 39 -10.20 -5.37 -0.16
N TYR A 40 -10.22 -4.86 -1.40
CA TYR A 40 -10.34 -5.62 -2.64
C TYR A 40 -9.31 -5.14 -3.67
N PRO A 41 -8.02 -5.39 -3.42
CA PRO A 41 -6.95 -5.01 -4.35
C PRO A 41 -7.20 -5.65 -5.73
N GLN A 42 -7.16 -4.83 -6.78
CA GLN A 42 -7.43 -5.24 -8.17
C GLN A 42 -6.40 -6.25 -8.68
N ASP A 43 -5.14 -6.02 -8.31
CA ASP A 43 -4.08 -6.97 -8.55
C ASP A 43 -4.07 -7.91 -7.36
N GLY A 44 -4.54 -9.14 -7.59
CA GLY A 44 -4.53 -10.23 -6.63
C GLY A 44 -3.12 -10.65 -6.24
N LEU A 45 -2.33 -9.73 -5.67
CA LEU A 45 -1.25 -10.07 -4.77
C LEU A 45 -1.91 -10.73 -3.57
N ASP A 46 -2.15 -12.02 -3.71
CA ASP A 46 -2.35 -12.90 -2.58
C ASP A 46 -1.11 -12.75 -1.71
N ARG A 47 -1.27 -11.96 -0.65
CA ARG A 47 -0.18 -11.65 0.29
C ARG A 47 0.37 -12.92 0.90
N ALA A 48 -0.47 -13.95 1.06
CA ALA A 48 -0.03 -15.25 1.55
C ALA A 48 0.82 -15.97 0.48
N ALA A 49 0.43 -15.94 -0.79
CA ALA A 49 1.24 -16.51 -1.88
C ALA A 49 2.56 -15.74 -2.11
N ALA A 50 2.56 -14.41 -1.97
CA ALA A 50 3.77 -13.59 -2.05
C ALA A 50 4.72 -13.88 -0.87
N ALA A 51 4.19 -13.92 0.36
CA ALA A 51 4.95 -14.31 1.54
C ALA A 51 5.48 -15.75 1.42
N GLY A 52 4.67 -16.68 0.92
CA GLY A 52 5.07 -18.07 0.65
C GLY A 52 6.26 -18.16 -0.29
N ARG A 53 6.29 -17.37 -1.37
CA ARG A 53 7.44 -17.32 -2.29
C ARG A 53 8.71 -16.80 -1.63
N ILE A 54 8.61 -15.79 -0.76
CA ILE A 54 9.77 -15.26 -0.02
C ILE A 54 10.29 -16.30 0.99
N LEU A 55 9.38 -16.97 1.71
CA LEU A 55 9.74 -17.95 2.73
C LEU A 55 10.25 -19.28 2.14
N ALA A 56 9.79 -19.65 0.94
CA ALA A 56 10.23 -20.84 0.23
C ALA A 56 11.52 -20.61 -0.59
N ALA A 57 11.99 -19.37 -0.72
CA ALA A 57 13.24 -19.08 -1.39
C ALA A 57 14.42 -19.62 -0.58
N ASP A 58 15.42 -20.16 -1.27
CA ASP A 58 16.63 -20.63 -0.61
C ASP A 58 17.34 -19.45 0.09
N PRO A 59 17.85 -19.65 1.32
CA PRO A 59 18.59 -18.61 2.02
C PRO A 59 19.79 -18.16 1.19
N ILE A 60 19.81 -16.88 0.85
CA ILE A 60 20.97 -16.27 0.20
C ILE A 60 22.03 -15.95 1.24
N SER A 61 23.27 -16.36 0.95
CA SER A 61 24.42 -15.95 1.75
C SER A 61 24.68 -14.46 1.47
N VAL A 62 24.47 -13.63 2.49
CA VAL A 62 24.71 -12.19 2.40
C VAL A 62 25.98 -11.83 3.16
N THR A 63 26.74 -10.86 2.62
CA THR A 63 27.90 -10.26 3.28
C THR A 63 27.43 -9.33 4.41
N ASP A 64 28.35 -8.66 5.10
CA ASP A 64 27.94 -7.71 6.12
C ASP A 64 27.23 -6.49 5.51
N TRP A 65 26.44 -5.84 6.36
CA TRP A 65 25.62 -4.70 5.97
C TRP A 65 26.42 -3.54 5.36
N GLN A 66 27.68 -3.33 5.78
CA GLN A 66 28.48 -2.22 5.26
C GLN A 66 28.85 -2.45 3.80
N THR A 67 29.21 -3.67 3.43
CA THR A 67 29.50 -4.05 2.05
C THR A 67 28.26 -3.94 1.16
N ILE A 68 27.11 -4.50 1.59
CA ILE A 68 25.87 -4.43 0.81
C ILE A 68 25.45 -2.99 0.54
N LYS A 69 25.56 -2.13 1.56
CA LYS A 69 25.23 -0.71 1.44
C LYS A 69 26.19 0.02 0.49
N ALA A 70 27.48 -0.30 0.53
CA ALA A 70 28.47 0.28 -0.37
C ALA A 70 28.20 -0.12 -1.82
N GLU A 71 27.94 -1.40 -2.09
CA GLU A 71 27.57 -1.91 -3.43
C GLU A 71 26.28 -1.27 -3.95
N LEU A 72 25.24 -1.14 -3.11
CA LEU A 72 24.00 -0.48 -3.50
C LEU A 72 24.20 0.99 -3.86
N ASN A 73 25.06 1.70 -3.13
CA ASN A 73 25.37 3.10 -3.42
C ASN A 73 26.23 3.27 -4.68
N ASP A 74 27.10 2.30 -4.99
CA ASP A 74 27.90 2.28 -6.23
C ASP A 74 27.01 2.01 -7.46
N VAL A 75 26.05 1.09 -7.33
CA VAL A 75 25.04 0.80 -8.36
C VAL A 75 24.03 1.94 -8.50
N TYR A 76 23.75 2.65 -7.41
CA TYR A 76 22.84 3.80 -7.34
C TYR A 76 23.63 5.10 -7.20
N ASP A 77 24.67 5.31 -8.03
CA ASP A 77 25.26 6.64 -8.20
C ASP A 77 24.37 7.42 -9.19
N PRO A 78 23.50 8.35 -8.74
CA PRO A 78 22.83 9.23 -9.67
C PRO A 78 23.90 10.10 -10.33
N ALA A 79 24.14 9.87 -11.63
CA ALA A 79 25.09 10.64 -12.42
C ALA A 79 25.06 12.14 -12.06
N PRO A 80 26.22 12.82 -11.95
CA PRO A 80 26.26 14.22 -11.56
C PRO A 80 25.46 15.06 -12.55
N GLY A 81 24.49 15.80 -12.02
CA GLY A 81 23.70 16.79 -12.77
C GLY A 81 24.50 18.02 -13.17
#